data_AF-A0A9P6HQE7-F1
#
_entry.id   AF-A0A9P6HQE7-F1
#
_cell.length_a   1.000
_cell.length_b   1.000
_cell.length_c   1.000
_cell.angle_alpha   90.00
_cell.angle_beta   90.00
_cell.angle_gamma   90.00
#
_symmetry.space_group_name_H-M   'P 1'
#
loop_
_entity.id
_entity.type
_entity.pdbx_description
1 polymer ?
#
loop_
_entity_poly.entity_id
_entity_poly.type
_entity_poly.pdbx_seq_one_letter_code
_entity_poly.pdbx_strand_id
1 'polypeptide(L)'
;MSQRSDKPDEAKINEYIERIHYSDRYSDDQYEYRHVILPKPLFKLIPKSYFNNEENGNGTLRLLSDHEWRGIGIQQSLGWVHYEIHAPEPHVLLFRRAKDYDQQTQQQIQVQPNGKSVAGRNGRKK
;
A
#
# COMPACT_ATOMS: atom_id res chain seq x y z
N MET A 1 -37.78 -9.01 -10.22
CA MET A 1 -36.75 -8.19 -10.89
C MET A 1 -35.46 -8.32 -10.10
N SER A 2 -34.51 -9.16 -10.56
CA SER A 2 -33.18 -9.23 -9.94
C SER A 2 -32.39 -8.01 -10.39
N GLN A 3 -32.05 -7.11 -9.47
CA GLN A 3 -31.16 -5.99 -9.77
C GLN A 3 -29.78 -6.57 -10.09
N ARG A 4 -29.45 -6.66 -11.38
CA ARG A 4 -28.06 -6.86 -11.81
C ARG A 4 -27.30 -5.61 -11.40
N SER A 5 -26.56 -5.69 -10.31
CA SER A 5 -25.64 -4.64 -9.90
C SER A 5 -24.56 -4.49 -10.97
N ASP A 6 -24.43 -3.30 -11.56
CA ASP A 6 -23.33 -2.85 -12.45
C ASP A 6 -21.95 -2.82 -11.74
N LYS A 7 -21.70 -3.73 -10.80
CA LYS A 7 -20.38 -3.92 -10.20
C LYS A 7 -19.61 -4.87 -11.12
N PRO A 8 -18.39 -4.52 -11.56
CA PRO A 8 -17.57 -5.45 -12.32
C PRO A 8 -17.38 -6.73 -11.52
N ASP A 9 -17.49 -7.87 -12.20
CA ASP A 9 -17.33 -9.18 -11.58
C ASP A 9 -16.00 -9.25 -10.82
N GLU A 10 -16.02 -9.72 -9.57
CA GLU A 10 -14.82 -9.81 -8.71
C GLU A 10 -13.68 -10.59 -9.39
N ALA A 11 -14.02 -11.63 -10.15
CA ALA A 11 -13.06 -12.40 -10.94
C ALA A 11 -12.29 -11.53 -11.95
N LYS A 12 -12.97 -10.56 -12.56
CA LYS A 12 -12.39 -9.63 -13.54
C LYS A 12 -11.50 -8.58 -12.88
N ILE A 13 -11.87 -8.15 -11.66
CA ILE A 13 -11.02 -7.29 -10.83
C ILE A 13 -9.73 -8.04 -10.48
N ASN A 14 -9.84 -9.29 -10.04
CA ASN A 14 -8.67 -10.12 -9.71
C ASN A 14 -7.75 -10.33 -10.93
N GLU A 15 -8.32 -10.60 -12.11
CA GLU A 15 -7.54 -10.68 -13.36
C GLU A 15 -6.77 -9.37 -13.64
N TYR A 16 -7.35 -8.21 -13.30
CA TYR A 16 -6.63 -6.94 -13.44
C TYR A 16 -5.56 -6.74 -12.37
N ILE A 17 -5.80 -7.19 -11.14
CA ILE A 17 -4.80 -7.13 -10.06
C ILE A 17 -3.58 -7.97 -10.42
N GLU A 18 -3.77 -9.16 -10.98
CA GLU A 18 -2.67 -10.04 -11.44
C GLU A 18 -1.83 -9.42 -12.56
N ARG A 19 -2.39 -8.46 -13.31
CA ARG A 19 -1.71 -7.74 -14.38
C ARG A 19 -1.01 -6.45 -13.93
N ILE A 20 -1.02 -6.14 -12.64
CA ILE A 20 -0.25 -5.02 -12.10
C ILE A 20 1.23 -5.27 -12.35
N HIS A 21 1.89 -4.31 -13.00
CA HIS A 21 3.31 -4.41 -13.32
C HIS A 21 4.14 -3.68 -12.27
N TYR A 22 5.20 -4.35 -11.79
CA TYR A 22 6.14 -3.81 -10.81
C TYR A 22 7.51 -3.68 -11.46
N SER A 23 8.11 -2.48 -11.43
CA SER A 23 9.45 -2.29 -11.96
C SER A 23 10.53 -2.98 -11.11
N ASP A 24 11.71 -3.11 -11.68
CA ASP A 24 12.92 -3.33 -10.90
C ASP A 24 13.15 -2.19 -9.90
N ARG A 25 13.86 -2.50 -8.82
CA ARG A 25 14.21 -1.54 -7.78
C ARG A 25 15.48 -0.81 -8.20
N TYR A 26 15.48 0.51 -8.03
CA TYR A 26 16.65 1.37 -8.23
C TYR A 26 16.85 2.22 -6.98
N SER A 27 18.04 2.75 -6.75
CA SER A 27 18.34 3.37 -5.46
C SER A 27 19.34 4.51 -5.57
N ASP A 28 19.18 5.54 -4.74
CA ASP A 28 20.19 6.57 -4.49
C ASP A 28 20.82 6.35 -3.09
N ASP A 29 21.52 7.33 -2.53
CA ASP A 29 22.18 7.16 -1.22
C ASP A 29 21.22 7.00 -0.03
N GLN A 30 19.97 7.46 -0.16
CA GLN A 30 19.01 7.54 0.96
C GLN A 30 17.83 6.57 0.79
N TYR A 31 17.38 6.37 -0.44
CA TYR A 31 16.14 5.67 -0.75
C TYR A 31 16.31 4.60 -1.82
N GLU A 32 15.43 3.60 -1.72
CA GLU A 32 15.11 2.66 -2.77
C GLU A 32 13.79 3.07 -3.42
N TYR A 33 13.70 2.93 -4.73
CA TYR A 33 12.60 3.39 -5.56
C TYR A 33 12.09 2.26 -6.46
N ARG A 34 10.82 2.37 -6.83
CA ARG A 34 10.14 1.51 -7.80
C ARG A 34 8.93 2.26 -8.33
N HIS A 35 8.52 1.96 -9.56
CA HIS A 35 7.22 2.35 -10.05
C HIS A 35 6.31 1.13 -10.23
N VAL A 36 5.01 1.36 -10.02
CA VAL A 36 3.96 0.37 -10.24
C VAL A 36 3.04 0.89 -11.32
N ILE A 37 2.77 0.08 -12.33
CA ILE A 37 1.91 0.44 -13.45
C ILE A 37 0.60 -0.34 -13.32
N LEU A 38 -0.50 0.39 -13.13
CA LEU A 38 -1.83 -0.19 -13.06
C LEU A 38 -2.38 -0.44 -14.46
N PRO A 39 -3.03 -1.59 -14.70
CA PRO A 39 -3.79 -1.79 -15.93
C PRO A 39 -4.86 -0.72 -16.06
N LYS A 40 -5.00 -0.14 -17.26
CA LYS A 40 -6.00 0.91 -17.55
C LYS A 40 -7.43 0.54 -17.11
N PRO A 41 -7.90 -0.71 -17.24
CA PRO A 41 -9.21 -1.11 -16.72
C PRO A 41 -9.31 -0.99 -15.20
N LEU A 42 -8.29 -1.43 -14.45
CA LEU A 42 -8.25 -1.31 -12.99
C LEU A 42 -8.23 0.16 -12.56
N PHE A 43 -7.41 0.97 -13.23
CA PHE A 43 -7.31 2.40 -12.96
C PHE A 43 -8.66 3.13 -13.04
N LYS A 44 -9.51 2.77 -14.02
CA LYS A 44 -10.86 3.34 -14.18
C LYS A 44 -11.85 2.90 -13.09
N LEU A 45 -11.56 1.83 -12.36
CA LEU A 45 -12.40 1.32 -11.27
C LEU A 45 -12.04 1.93 -9.90
N ILE A 46 -10.95 2.70 -9.81
CA ILE A 46 -10.53 3.32 -8.56
C ILE A 46 -11.58 4.35 -8.11
N PRO A 47 -11.94 4.39 -6.81
CA PRO A 47 -12.87 5.38 -6.29
C PRO A 47 -12.46 6.82 -6.61
N LYS A 48 -13.40 7.66 -7.03
CA LYS A 48 -13.15 9.07 -7.37
C LYS A 48 -12.51 9.87 -6.23
N SER A 49 -12.73 9.49 -4.96
CA SER A 49 -12.11 10.12 -3.79
C SER A 49 -10.59 9.92 -3.68
N TYR A 50 -10.01 9.06 -4.51
CA TYR A 50 -8.55 8.83 -4.59
C TYR A 50 -7.90 9.68 -5.69
N PHE A 51 -8.70 10.46 -6.43
CA PHE A 51 -8.21 11.39 -7.43
C PHE A 51 -8.17 12.81 -6.85
N ASN A 52 -7.24 13.62 -7.32
CA ASN A 52 -7.31 15.06 -7.11
C ASN A 52 -8.52 15.61 -7.88
N ASN A 53 -9.22 16.62 -7.32
CA ASN A 53 -10.45 17.20 -7.88
C ASN A 53 -10.19 17.89 -9.23
N GLU A 54 -10.10 17.08 -10.29
CA GLU A 54 -10.09 17.52 -11.68
C GLU A 54 -11.39 16.99 -12.32
N GLU A 55 -12.28 17.93 -12.68
CA GLU A 55 -13.70 17.72 -13.04
C GLU A 55 -13.93 16.80 -14.26
N ASN A 56 -12.89 16.43 -15.02
CA ASN A 56 -13.04 15.89 -16.37
C ASN A 56 -12.55 14.44 -16.58
N GLY A 57 -12.48 13.62 -15.53
CA GLY A 57 -12.26 12.16 -15.68
C GLY A 57 -10.86 11.74 -16.17
N ASN A 58 -9.94 12.68 -16.31
CA ASN A 58 -8.52 12.49 -16.67
C ASN A 58 -7.57 12.93 -15.53
N GLY A 59 -8.04 12.88 -14.29
CA GLY A 59 -7.27 13.31 -13.13
C GLY A 59 -6.14 12.35 -12.76
N THR A 60 -5.19 12.86 -11.97
CA THR A 60 -4.16 12.06 -11.31
C THR A 60 -4.64 11.54 -9.96
N LEU A 61 -4.12 10.39 -9.53
CA LEU A 61 -4.30 9.94 -8.16
C LEU A 61 -3.64 10.93 -7.21
N ARG A 62 -4.27 11.20 -6.08
CA ARG A 62 -3.60 11.86 -4.95
C ARG A 62 -2.56 10.92 -4.34
N LEU A 63 -1.75 11.44 -3.42
CA LEU A 63 -0.90 10.58 -2.60
C LEU A 63 -1.77 9.62 -1.77
N LEU A 64 -1.42 8.34 -1.84
CA LEU A 64 -2.17 7.25 -1.24
C LEU A 64 -1.40 6.72 -0.03
N SER A 65 -2.10 6.52 1.08
CA SER A 65 -1.56 5.83 2.25
C SER A 65 -1.39 4.32 2.00
N ASP A 66 -0.62 3.63 2.86
CA ASP A 66 -0.39 2.17 2.79
C ASP A 66 -1.69 1.38 2.60
N HIS A 67 -2.69 1.68 3.44
CA HIS A 67 -3.98 1.00 3.37
C HIS A 67 -4.72 1.26 2.04
N GLU A 68 -4.63 2.46 1.49
CA GLU A 68 -5.36 2.84 0.29
C GLU A 68 -4.79 2.18 -0.97
N TRP A 69 -3.47 2.21 -1.15
CA TRP A 69 -2.88 1.55 -2.31
C TRP A 69 -2.92 0.02 -2.20
N ARG A 70 -2.85 -0.55 -0.99
CA ARG A 70 -3.11 -1.98 -0.77
C ARG A 70 -4.55 -2.35 -1.11
N GLY A 71 -5.50 -1.48 -0.80
CA GLY A 71 -6.92 -1.66 -1.14
C GLY A 71 -7.19 -1.70 -2.65
N ILE A 72 -6.33 -1.11 -3.48
CA ILE A 72 -6.40 -1.21 -4.95
C ILE A 72 -5.94 -2.60 -5.46
N GLY A 73 -5.21 -3.35 -4.62
CA GLY A 73 -4.61 -4.64 -4.98
C GLY A 73 -3.10 -4.57 -5.24
N ILE A 74 -2.46 -3.42 -5.01
CA ILE A 74 -1.00 -3.32 -5.08
C ILE A 74 -0.41 -4.08 -3.89
N GLN A 75 0.48 -5.03 -4.18
CA GLN A 75 1.13 -5.88 -3.18
C GLN A 75 2.64 -5.75 -3.27
N GLN A 76 3.24 -5.23 -2.20
CA GLN A 76 4.69 -5.14 -2.02
C GLN A 76 5.04 -5.27 -0.54
N SER A 77 6.34 -5.40 -0.25
CA SER A 77 6.88 -5.49 1.10
C SER A 77 6.54 -4.24 1.94
N LEU A 78 6.87 -4.28 3.23
CA LEU A 78 6.66 -3.14 4.12
C LEU A 78 7.63 -1.99 3.82
N GLY A 79 7.22 -0.77 4.19
CA GLY A 79 8.06 0.44 4.15
C GLY A 79 7.98 1.27 2.87
N TRP A 80 7.25 0.82 1.86
CA TRP A 80 7.03 1.59 0.63
C TRP A 80 6.02 2.71 0.81
N VAL A 81 6.35 3.90 0.33
CA VAL A 81 5.54 5.12 0.40
C VAL A 81 5.29 5.64 -1.00
N HIS A 82 4.01 5.85 -1.37
CA HIS A 82 3.63 6.57 -2.58
C HIS A 82 4.00 8.04 -2.39
N TYR A 83 5.05 8.51 -3.05
CA TYR A 83 5.69 9.79 -2.69
C TYR A 83 5.48 10.91 -3.71
N GLU A 84 5.16 10.58 -4.96
CA GLU A 84 5.02 11.57 -6.02
C GLU A 84 4.00 11.14 -7.07
N ILE A 85 3.35 12.13 -7.67
CA ILE A 85 2.31 11.96 -8.67
C ILE A 85 2.91 12.17 -10.06
N HIS A 86 2.76 11.17 -10.93
CA HIS A 86 3.23 11.25 -12.30
C HIS A 86 2.11 11.67 -13.27
N ALA A 87 2.02 12.96 -13.58
CA ALA A 87 0.95 13.51 -14.43
C ALA A 87 0.92 12.98 -15.88
N PRO A 88 2.05 12.78 -16.58
CA PRO A 88 2.04 12.28 -17.97
C PRO A 88 1.40 10.90 -18.10
N GLU A 89 1.63 10.01 -17.13
CA GLU A 89 1.05 8.66 -17.09
C GLU A 89 0.37 8.42 -15.73
N PRO A 90 -0.91 8.79 -15.56
CA PRO A 90 -1.56 8.83 -14.24
C PRO A 90 -1.80 7.45 -13.62
N HIS A 91 -1.63 6.39 -14.41
CA HIS A 91 -1.71 4.99 -13.99
C HIS A 91 -0.36 4.43 -13.50
N VAL A 92 0.71 5.26 -13.51
CA VAL A 92 2.02 4.94 -12.96
C VAL A 92 2.13 5.59 -11.58
N LEU A 93 2.34 4.76 -10.56
CA LEU A 93 2.52 5.19 -9.17
C LEU A 93 3.98 5.06 -8.77
N LEU A 94 4.53 6.11 -8.16
CA LEU A 94 5.93 6.18 -7.75
C LEU A 94 6.08 5.88 -6.27
N PHE A 95 6.87 4.85 -5.96
CA PHE A 95 7.12 4.43 -4.58
C PHE A 95 8.58 4.64 -4.19
N ARG A 96 8.79 5.02 -2.93
CA ARG A 96 10.11 5.04 -2.30
C ARG A 96 10.09 4.36 -0.93
N ARG A 97 11.23 3.81 -0.51
CA ARG A 97 11.43 3.17 0.79
C ARG A 97 12.82 3.56 1.31
N ALA A 98 12.94 3.84 2.61
CA ALA A 98 14.26 4.12 3.20
C ALA A 98 15.16 2.89 3.11
N LYS A 99 16.44 3.05 2.74
CA LYS A 99 17.36 1.91 2.58
C LYS A 99 17.61 1.15 3.88
N ASP A 100 17.59 1.85 5.00
CA ASP A 100 17.78 1.32 6.34
C ASP A 100 16.49 0.78 6.98
N TYR A 101 15.35 0.81 6.26
CA TYR A 101 14.04 0.39 6.78
C TYR A 101 14.07 -1.02 7.37
N ASP A 102 14.68 -1.98 6.67
CA ASP A 102 14.74 -3.36 7.13
C ASP A 102 15.58 -3.49 8.42
N GLN A 103 16.65 -2.68 8.58
CA GLN A 103 17.47 -2.66 9.79
C GLN A 103 16.74 -2.01 10.97
N GLN A 104 16.05 -0.89 10.75
CA GLN A 104 15.26 -0.20 11.77
C GLN A 104 14.12 -1.09 12.28
N THR A 105 13.45 -1.81 11.38
CA THR A 105 12.31 -2.67 11.73
C THR A 105 12.76 -3.85 12.60
N GLN A 106 13.90 -4.48 12.28
CA GLN A 106 14.45 -5.57 13.09
C GLN A 106 14.83 -5.12 14.50
N GLN A 107 15.39 -3.91 14.64
CA GLN A 107 15.72 -3.35 15.96
C GLN A 107 14.46 -3.13 16.80
N GLN A 108 13.38 -2.60 16.21
CA GLN A 108 12.11 -2.38 16.92
C GLN A 108 11.45 -3.70 17.38
N ILE A 109 11.52 -4.76 16.58
CA ILE A 109 10.96 -6.07 16.93
C ILE A 109 11.73 -6.71 18.11
N GLN A 110 13.03 -6.45 18.26
CA GLN A 110 13.82 -6.98 19.36
C GLN A 110 13.64 -6.23 20.70
N VAL A 111 13.06 -5.02 20.73
CA VAL A 111 12.89 -4.26 22.00
C VAL A 111 11.66 -4.70 22.82
N GLN A 112 10.92 -5.74 22.42
CA GLN A 112 9.91 -6.38 23.27
C GLN A 112 10.05 -7.90 23.20
N PRO A 113 10.53 -8.52 24.30
CA PRO A 113 9.59 -9.02 25.30
C PRO A 113 10.13 -8.85 26.72
N ASN A 114 9.56 -7.94 27.50
CA ASN A 114 9.58 -8.11 28.95
C ASN A 114 8.21 -7.79 29.54
N GLY A 115 7.29 -8.73 29.31
CA GLY A 115 6.08 -8.85 30.12
C GLY A 115 6.49 -9.18 31.55
N LYS A 116 6.62 -8.16 32.41
CA LYS A 116 6.71 -8.37 33.86
C LYS A 116 5.34 -8.79 34.38
N SER A 117 5.05 -10.09 34.33
CA SER A 117 4.08 -10.70 35.22
C SER A 117 4.70 -10.81 36.61
N VAL A 118 4.33 -9.91 37.53
CA VAL A 118 4.48 -10.17 38.98
C VAL A 118 3.12 -10.57 39.53
N ALA A 119 2.80 -11.85 39.37
CA ALA A 119 1.75 -12.51 40.15
C ALA A 119 2.25 -12.65 41.59
N GLY A 120 1.90 -11.69 42.45
CA GLY A 120 2.07 -11.80 43.90
C GLY A 120 1.15 -12.89 44.44
N ARG A 121 1.67 -14.11 44.63
CA ARG A 121 1.00 -15.20 45.33
C ARG A 121 0.99 -14.95 46.84
N ASN A 122 -0.16 -15.20 47.44
CA ASN A 122 -0.39 -15.36 48.88
C ASN A 122 0.52 -16.42 49.54
N GLY A 123 0.89 -16.17 50.80
CA GLY A 123 1.40 -17.18 51.77
C GLY A 123 1.98 -16.48 53.02
N ARG A 124 1.26 -16.40 54.15
CA ARG A 124 1.04 -17.43 55.20
C ARG A 124 2.16 -17.47 56.27
N LYS A 125 1.77 -17.01 57.48
CA LYS A 125 2.23 -17.35 58.86
C LYS A 125 3.72 -17.17 59.23
N LYS A 126 3.97 -16.40 60.29
CA LYS A 126 4.05 -16.95 61.66
C LYS A 126 3.74 -15.88 62.70
#